data_AF-A0A804QEX3-F1
#
_entry.id   AF-A0A804QEX3-F1
#
_cell.length_a   1.000
_cell.length_b   1.000
_cell.length_c   1.000
_cell.angle_alpha   90.00
_cell.angle_beta   90.00
_cell.angle_gamma   90.00
#
_symmetry.space_group_name_H-M   'P 1'
#
loop_
_entity.id
_entity.type
_entity.pdbx_description
1 polymer ?
#
loop_
_entity_poly.entity_id
_entity_poly.type
_entity_poly.pdbx_seq_one_letter_code
_entity_poly.pdbx_strand_id
1 'polypeptide(L)'
;MLLPLLRSHPLLHHAARLSSPRTRLLLRRDAIPLARSPPIRMAASSGSGASSPASAPPAAVVHKSKIKFCPACGSPTKLAIPDGDEKMRAVCSSCGRVHYENPKMVVGCLVEHDNKVLLCRRKIEPAYGLWTLPAGYLEVGESTAEGASRETLEEACADVEIVSPFAQLDIPLIGQSYIIFRARLKTPNFSPGPESLECALFALDDIPFDSLAFSSIIVTLRMVFPPP
;
A
#
# COMPACT_ATOMS: atom_id res chain seq x y z
N MET A 1 -12.90 0.31 -70.88
CA MET A 1 -14.07 0.07 -69.99
C MET A 1 -13.57 -0.46 -68.66
N LEU A 2 -13.98 -0.04 -67.46
CA LEU A 2 -14.57 1.19 -66.94
C LEU A 2 -14.44 1.03 -65.40
N LEU A 3 -13.76 1.97 -64.73
CA LEU A 3 -13.78 2.35 -63.31
C LEU A 3 -13.58 1.31 -62.16
N PRO A 4 -12.63 1.58 -61.23
CA PRO A 4 -12.74 1.22 -59.82
C PRO A 4 -13.54 2.27 -59.04
N LEU A 5 -14.47 1.84 -58.18
CA LEU A 5 -15.23 2.72 -57.28
C LEU A 5 -14.38 3.14 -56.08
N LEU A 6 -13.81 4.33 -56.18
CA LEU A 6 -13.43 5.16 -55.04
C LEU A 6 -14.68 5.58 -54.26
N ARG A 7 -14.71 5.32 -52.94
CA ARG A 7 -15.39 6.20 -51.99
C ARG A 7 -14.34 6.91 -51.16
N SER A 8 -14.13 8.15 -51.57
CA SER A 8 -13.53 9.26 -50.85
C SER A 8 -14.29 9.58 -49.56
N HIS A 9 -13.58 9.73 -48.44
CA HIS A 9 -13.90 10.79 -47.49
C HIS A 9 -12.64 11.49 -46.96
N PRO A 10 -12.60 12.84 -47.00
CA PRO A 10 -11.39 13.62 -46.75
C PRO A 10 -11.37 14.30 -45.37
N LEU A 11 -10.21 14.86 -45.01
CA LEU A 11 -9.93 15.89 -43.99
C LEU A 11 -9.81 15.36 -42.54
N LEU A 12 -8.66 15.34 -41.84
CA LEU A 12 -7.46 16.19 -41.86
C LEU A 12 -7.78 17.69 -41.95
N HIS A 13 -7.57 18.36 -40.82
CA HIS A 13 -7.77 19.80 -40.52
C HIS A 13 -9.15 20.20 -40.00
N HIS A 14 -9.25 20.33 -38.67
CA HIS A 14 -9.80 21.53 -38.02
C HIS A 14 -9.30 21.63 -36.56
N ALA A 15 -8.10 22.18 -36.40
CA ALA A 15 -7.73 22.87 -35.18
C ALA A 15 -8.03 24.36 -35.42
N ALA A 16 -9.17 24.83 -34.91
CA ALA A 16 -9.54 26.24 -34.95
C ALA A 16 -10.05 26.70 -33.58
N ARG A 17 -9.17 27.45 -32.92
CA ARG A 17 -9.42 28.70 -32.17
C ARG A 17 -10.72 28.76 -31.35
N LEU A 18 -10.56 28.65 -30.04
CA LEU A 18 -11.28 29.51 -29.10
C LEU A 18 -10.26 30.39 -28.36
N SER A 19 -10.35 31.67 -28.64
CA SER A 19 -9.62 32.77 -28.02
C SER A 19 -10.49 33.43 -26.95
N SER A 20 -10.00 33.48 -25.71
CA SER A 20 -10.39 34.50 -24.72
C SER A 20 -9.34 34.56 -23.59
N PRO A 21 -9.08 35.73 -22.96
CA PRO A 21 -7.75 36.12 -22.55
C PRO A 21 -7.52 36.12 -21.03
N ARG A 22 -6.22 36.20 -20.66
CA ARG A 22 -5.65 36.50 -19.33
C ARG A 22 -5.73 35.32 -18.35
N THR A 23 -4.62 34.67 -18.02
CA THR A 23 -3.61 35.23 -17.12
C THR A 23 -2.26 34.55 -17.38
N ARG A 24 -1.28 35.33 -17.83
CA ARG A 24 0.09 34.86 -18.08
C ARG A 24 0.79 34.78 -16.71
N LEU A 25 0.68 33.65 -16.02
CA LEU A 25 1.52 33.39 -14.85
C LEU A 25 2.95 33.20 -15.35
N LEU A 26 3.77 34.23 -15.14
CA LEU A 26 5.19 34.20 -15.40
C LEU A 26 5.81 33.09 -14.54
N LEU A 27 6.22 31.98 -15.16
CA LEU A 27 7.28 31.14 -14.62
C LEU A 27 8.56 31.97 -14.61
N ARG A 28 8.76 32.75 -13.54
CA ARG A 28 10.09 33.22 -13.17
C ARG A 28 10.90 31.98 -12.82
N ARG A 29 11.89 31.67 -13.66
CA ARG A 29 13.06 30.90 -13.24
C ARG A 29 13.85 31.78 -12.29
N ASP A 30 13.42 31.84 -11.04
CA ASP A 30 14.27 32.36 -9.98
C ASP A 30 15.28 31.25 -9.65
N ALA A 31 16.51 31.46 -10.12
CA ALA A 31 17.64 30.65 -9.74
C ALA A 31 17.82 30.72 -8.22
N ILE A 32 17.73 29.57 -7.55
CA ILE A 32 18.04 29.43 -6.13
C ILE A 32 19.53 29.82 -5.95
N PRO A 33 19.87 30.81 -5.11
CA PRO A 33 21.26 31.13 -4.84
C PRO A 33 21.89 29.96 -4.07
N LEU A 34 22.95 29.37 -4.63
CA LEU A 34 23.85 28.46 -3.91
C LEU A 34 24.49 29.24 -2.76
N ALA A 35 23.97 29.05 -1.55
CA ALA A 35 24.58 29.55 -0.33
C ALA A 35 25.95 28.87 -0.15
N ARG A 36 27.03 29.66 -0.15
CA ARG A 36 28.38 29.20 0.19
C ARG A 36 28.40 28.75 1.65
N SER A 37 28.71 27.48 1.88
CA SER A 37 28.97 26.95 3.23
C SER A 37 30.22 27.61 3.84
N PRO A 38 30.22 27.96 5.13
CA PRO A 38 31.42 28.46 5.81
C PRO A 38 32.47 27.35 5.97
N PRO A 39 33.77 27.69 6.11
CA PRO A 39 34.81 26.69 6.28
C PRO A 39 34.67 26.00 7.64
N ILE A 40 34.73 24.66 7.62
CA ILE A 40 34.76 23.82 8.81
C ILE A 40 36.05 24.11 9.59
N ARG A 41 35.93 24.66 10.79
CA ARG A 41 37.04 24.75 11.75
C ARG A 41 37.39 23.33 12.21
N MET A 42 38.59 22.87 11.87
CA MET A 42 39.22 21.69 12.47
C MET A 42 39.55 22.03 13.94
N ALA A 43 38.70 21.57 14.86
CA ALA A 43 39.05 21.51 16.28
C ALA A 43 39.72 20.16 16.54
N ALA A 44 41.01 20.19 16.89
CA ALA A 44 41.71 19.02 17.40
C ALA A 44 41.21 18.74 18.82
N SER A 45 40.58 17.59 19.02
CA SER A 45 40.33 17.03 20.36
C SER A 45 41.01 15.68 20.47
N SER A 46 42.08 15.67 21.26
CA SER A 46 42.66 14.48 21.87
C SER A 46 41.64 13.87 22.83
N GLY A 47 41.09 12.71 22.49
CA GLY A 47 40.12 11.97 23.30
C GLY A 47 40.40 10.48 23.23
N SER A 48 40.91 9.96 24.34
CA SER A 48 41.24 8.57 24.63
C SER A 48 40.09 7.60 24.36
N GLY A 49 40.43 6.48 23.73
CA GLY A 49 39.49 5.44 23.33
C GLY A 49 38.86 4.68 24.50
N ALA A 50 37.57 4.43 24.36
CA ALA A 50 36.88 3.30 24.91
C ALA A 50 35.81 2.88 23.89
N SER A 51 36.14 1.91 23.05
CA SER A 51 35.21 1.32 22.09
C SER A 51 34.25 0.39 22.83
N SER A 52 33.02 0.84 23.04
CA SER A 52 31.91 -0.05 23.42
C SER A 52 31.69 -1.08 22.30
N PRO A 53 31.52 -2.37 22.60
CA PRO A 53 31.23 -3.36 21.58
C PRO A 53 29.84 -3.09 21.01
N ALA A 54 29.77 -2.91 19.69
CA ALA A 54 28.52 -2.87 18.95
C ALA A 54 27.76 -4.19 19.22
N SER A 55 26.56 -4.09 19.75
CA SER A 55 25.65 -5.22 19.93
C SER A 55 25.44 -5.91 18.58
N ALA A 56 25.74 -7.20 18.52
CA ALA A 56 25.52 -8.00 17.33
C ALA A 56 24.05 -7.89 16.86
N PRO A 57 23.79 -7.82 15.55
CA PRO A 57 22.43 -7.84 15.03
C PRO A 57 21.73 -9.14 15.49
N PRO A 58 20.42 -9.10 15.76
CA PRO A 58 19.68 -10.29 16.16
C PRO A 58 19.88 -11.38 15.10
N ALA A 59 20.15 -12.61 15.57
CA ALA A 59 20.41 -13.77 14.72
C ALA A 59 19.35 -13.87 13.62
N ALA A 60 19.80 -13.91 12.37
CA ALA A 60 18.93 -13.98 11.21
C ALA A 60 17.98 -15.18 11.35
N VAL A 61 16.69 -14.90 11.47
CA VAL A 61 15.66 -15.94 11.46
C VAL A 61 15.77 -16.66 10.12
N VAL A 62 16.20 -17.92 10.14
CA VAL A 62 16.33 -18.73 8.93
C VAL A 62 14.92 -18.99 8.39
N HIS A 63 14.53 -18.21 7.38
CA HIS A 63 13.24 -18.36 6.71
C HIS A 63 13.23 -19.68 5.93
N LYS A 64 12.47 -20.67 6.42
CA LYS A 64 12.24 -21.90 5.67
C LYS A 64 11.29 -21.58 4.52
N SER A 65 11.84 -21.54 3.30
CA SER A 65 11.02 -21.23 2.12
C SER A 65 9.88 -22.23 1.94
N LYS A 66 8.70 -21.71 1.60
CA LYS A 66 7.49 -22.52 1.35
C LYS A 66 7.43 -23.03 -0.09
N ILE A 67 8.27 -22.50 -0.98
CA ILE A 67 8.31 -22.88 -2.39
C ILE A 67 9.05 -24.21 -2.51
N LYS A 68 8.33 -25.30 -2.77
CA LYS A 68 8.90 -26.65 -2.92
C LYS A 68 9.21 -27.01 -4.37
N PHE A 69 8.45 -26.47 -5.31
CA PHE A 69 8.54 -26.75 -6.75
C PHE A 69 8.57 -25.44 -7.55
N CYS A 70 9.30 -25.45 -8.67
CA CYS A 70 9.45 -24.31 -9.56
C CYS A 70 8.15 -24.07 -10.36
N PRO A 71 7.50 -22.91 -10.23
CA PRO A 71 6.29 -22.61 -11.01
C PRO A 71 6.51 -22.55 -12.53
N ALA A 72 7.76 -22.38 -12.99
CA ALA A 72 8.07 -22.28 -14.41
C ALA A 72 8.27 -23.64 -15.11
N CYS A 73 8.73 -24.67 -14.39
CA CYS A 73 9.04 -25.97 -15.03
C CYS A 73 8.64 -27.21 -14.20
N GLY A 74 8.04 -27.02 -13.01
CA GLY A 74 7.55 -28.11 -12.15
C GLY A 74 8.63 -28.86 -11.36
N SER A 75 9.92 -28.64 -11.64
CA SER A 75 11.01 -29.34 -10.93
C SER A 75 11.16 -28.89 -9.47
N PRO A 76 11.71 -29.73 -8.56
CA PRO A 76 11.97 -29.35 -7.18
C PRO A 76 12.87 -28.11 -7.06
N THR A 77 12.79 -27.45 -5.91
CA THR A 77 13.71 -26.36 -5.53
C THR A 77 14.58 -26.79 -4.35
N LYS A 78 15.75 -26.18 -4.23
CA LYS A 78 16.64 -26.30 -3.07
C LYS A 78 16.87 -24.92 -2.47
N LEU A 79 17.05 -24.86 -1.15
CA LEU A 79 17.52 -23.64 -0.50
C LEU A 79 19.01 -23.46 -0.80
N ALA A 80 19.38 -22.33 -1.40
CA ALA A 80 20.76 -21.96 -1.66
C ALA A 80 20.89 -20.43 -1.63
N ILE A 81 22.12 -19.92 -1.45
CA ILE A 81 22.45 -18.51 -1.69
C ILE A 81 22.84 -18.39 -3.16
N PRO A 82 22.05 -17.70 -4.01
CA PRO A 82 22.45 -17.47 -5.40
C PRO A 82 23.73 -16.62 -5.50
N ASP A 83 24.47 -16.75 -6.59
CA ASP A 83 25.67 -15.94 -6.83
C ASP A 83 25.34 -14.44 -6.80
N GLY A 84 26.04 -13.69 -5.96
CA GLY A 84 25.83 -12.25 -5.76
C GLY A 84 24.68 -11.89 -4.81
N ASP A 85 24.01 -12.86 -4.20
CA ASP A 85 23.00 -12.63 -3.16
C ASP A 85 23.59 -12.94 -1.76
N GLU A 86 22.97 -12.41 -0.70
CA GLU A 86 23.39 -12.67 0.69
C GLU A 86 22.43 -13.59 1.45
N LYS A 87 21.25 -13.85 0.87
CA LYS A 87 20.14 -14.54 1.52
C LYS A 87 19.88 -15.89 0.87
N MET A 88 19.47 -16.85 1.70
CA MET A 88 18.96 -18.13 1.22
C MET A 88 17.64 -17.93 0.45
N ARG A 89 17.56 -18.52 -0.73
CA ARG A 89 16.39 -18.49 -1.62
C ARG A 89 16.04 -19.89 -2.08
N ALA A 90 14.79 -20.10 -2.49
CA ALA A 90 14.43 -21.29 -3.23
C ALA A 90 14.96 -21.19 -4.67
N VAL A 91 15.88 -22.06 -5.04
CA VAL A 91 16.49 -22.14 -6.38
C VAL A 91 16.07 -23.44 -7.04
N CYS A 92 15.51 -23.36 -8.25
CA CYS A 92 15.14 -24.55 -9.01
C CYS A 92 16.36 -25.42 -9.33
N SER A 93 16.27 -26.72 -9.06
CA SER A 93 17.36 -27.67 -9.31
C SER A 93 17.58 -28.00 -10.79
N SER A 94 16.62 -27.66 -11.65
CA SER A 94 16.66 -27.97 -13.10
C SER A 94 17.02 -26.74 -13.93
N CYS A 95 16.21 -25.68 -13.86
CA CYS A 95 16.40 -24.49 -14.71
C CYS A 95 17.19 -23.35 -14.04
N GLY A 96 17.65 -23.54 -12.80
CA GLY A 96 18.46 -22.55 -12.06
C GLY A 96 17.71 -21.29 -11.62
N ARG A 97 16.40 -21.19 -11.86
CA ARG A 97 15.62 -20.00 -11.52
C ARG A 97 15.56 -19.77 -10.00
N VAL A 98 15.82 -18.54 -9.59
CA VAL A 98 15.67 -18.07 -8.21
C VAL A 98 14.23 -17.62 -7.98
N HIS A 99 13.62 -18.07 -6.90
CA HIS A 99 12.27 -17.69 -6.50
C HIS A 99 12.30 -16.82 -5.24
N TYR A 100 11.61 -15.69 -5.33
CA TYR A 100 11.44 -14.74 -4.24
C TYR A 100 10.12 -14.99 -3.53
N GLU A 101 10.16 -15.03 -2.20
CA GLU A 101 8.97 -14.91 -1.36
C GLU A 101 8.78 -13.44 -1.02
N ASN A 102 7.74 -12.85 -1.61
CA ASN A 102 7.42 -11.45 -1.42
C ASN A 102 6.38 -11.28 -0.31
N PRO A 103 6.43 -10.20 0.48
CA PRO A 103 5.35 -9.84 1.37
C PRO A 103 4.05 -9.64 0.59
N LYS A 104 2.92 -9.94 1.23
CA LYS A 104 1.60 -9.59 0.68
C LYS A 104 1.23 -8.17 1.11
N MET A 105 0.80 -7.36 0.14
CA MET A 105 0.26 -6.03 0.42
C MET A 105 -1.22 -6.16 0.76
N VAL A 106 -1.63 -5.56 1.88
CA VAL A 106 -3.02 -5.41 2.28
C VAL A 106 -3.35 -3.92 2.23
N VAL A 107 -4.45 -3.55 1.57
CA VAL A 107 -4.87 -2.18 1.41
C VAL A 107 -6.28 -2.01 1.96
N GLY A 108 -6.57 -0.85 2.57
CA GLY A 108 -7.87 -0.61 3.16
C GLY A 108 -8.12 0.85 3.50
N CYS A 109 -9.34 1.12 4.00
CA CYS A 109 -9.77 2.46 4.32
C CYS A 109 -10.18 2.61 5.78
N LEU A 110 -9.70 3.68 6.42
CA LEU A 110 -10.37 4.31 7.55
C LEU A 110 -11.40 5.28 6.98
N VAL A 111 -12.64 4.83 6.87
CA VAL A 111 -13.74 5.59 6.27
C VAL A 111 -14.45 6.41 7.35
N GLU A 112 -14.48 7.73 7.15
CA GLU A 112 -15.09 8.68 8.09
C GLU A 112 -16.42 9.22 7.54
N HIS A 113 -17.41 9.32 8.42
CA HIS A 113 -18.69 9.98 8.15
C HIS A 113 -19.29 10.50 9.46
N ASP A 114 -19.65 11.78 9.53
CA ASP A 114 -20.26 12.42 10.73
C ASP A 114 -19.51 12.12 12.05
N ASN A 115 -18.18 12.25 12.05
CA ASN A 115 -17.30 11.93 13.18
C ASN A 115 -17.37 10.48 13.67
N LYS A 116 -17.84 9.57 12.81
CA LYS A 116 -17.85 8.12 13.03
C LYS A 116 -16.94 7.42 12.02
N VAL A 117 -16.53 6.22 12.38
CA VAL A 117 -15.76 5.33 11.50
C VAL A 117 -16.59 4.13 11.08
N LEU A 118 -16.50 3.75 9.81
CA LEU A 118 -17.14 2.54 9.29
C LEU A 118 -16.31 1.31 9.63
N LEU A 119 -16.92 0.35 10.32
CA LEU A 119 -16.34 -0.96 10.57
C LEU A 119 -17.19 -2.05 9.92
N CYS A 120 -16.55 -3.18 9.60
CA CYS A 120 -17.16 -4.38 9.05
C CYS A 120 -16.93 -5.56 10.00
N ARG A 121 -17.98 -6.32 10.33
CA ARG A 121 -17.87 -7.54 11.12
C ARG A 121 -17.67 -8.73 10.19
N ARG A 122 -16.55 -9.44 10.34
CA ARG A 122 -16.09 -10.45 9.38
C ARG A 122 -17.01 -11.68 9.35
N LYS A 123 -17.31 -12.19 8.15
CA LYS A 123 -18.05 -13.44 7.89
C LYS A 123 -17.14 -14.60 7.46
N ILE A 124 -15.84 -14.35 7.35
CA ILE A 124 -14.85 -15.33 6.90
C ILE A 124 -13.69 -15.43 7.89
N GLU A 125 -13.04 -16.59 7.92
CA GLU A 125 -11.81 -16.80 8.70
C GLU A 125 -10.58 -16.20 7.99
N PRO A 126 -9.52 -15.82 8.72
CA PRO A 126 -9.43 -15.82 10.19
C PRO A 126 -10.31 -14.73 10.84
N ALA A 127 -10.56 -14.84 12.14
CA ALA A 127 -11.24 -13.83 12.96
C ALA A 127 -12.71 -13.61 12.58
N TYR A 128 -13.43 -14.69 12.29
CA TYR A 128 -14.88 -14.66 12.08
C TYR A 128 -15.59 -13.98 13.26
N GLY A 129 -16.55 -13.10 12.95
CA GLY A 129 -17.38 -12.42 13.95
C GLY A 129 -16.72 -11.23 14.65
N LEU A 130 -15.45 -10.92 14.35
CA LEU A 130 -14.76 -9.73 14.87
C LEU A 130 -14.85 -8.56 13.89
N TRP A 131 -14.69 -7.34 14.41
CA TRP A 131 -14.76 -6.09 13.66
C TRP A 131 -13.40 -5.70 13.05
N THR A 132 -13.42 -5.11 11.86
CA THR A 132 -12.23 -4.61 11.16
C THR A 132 -12.57 -3.35 10.35
N LEU A 133 -11.54 -2.62 9.91
CA LEU A 133 -11.67 -1.72 8.77
C LEU A 133 -11.84 -2.54 7.50
N PRO A 134 -12.55 -2.03 6.48
CA PRO A 134 -12.57 -2.65 5.17
C PRO A 134 -11.16 -2.70 4.57
N ALA A 135 -10.65 -3.91 4.35
CA ALA A 135 -9.28 -4.10 3.88
C ALA A 135 -9.04 -5.53 3.36
N GLY A 136 -8.37 -5.62 2.21
CA GLY A 136 -8.00 -6.90 1.61
C GLY A 136 -6.71 -6.80 0.78
N TYR A 137 -6.40 -7.87 0.04
CA TYR A 137 -5.14 -7.94 -0.67
C TYR A 137 -5.13 -6.99 -1.88
N LEU A 138 -3.98 -6.35 -2.10
CA LEU A 138 -3.77 -5.60 -3.34
C LEU A 138 -3.70 -6.56 -4.52
N GLU A 139 -4.47 -6.28 -5.57
CA GLU A 139 -4.45 -7.04 -6.80
C GLU A 139 -3.43 -6.48 -7.82
N VAL A 140 -3.02 -7.33 -8.76
CA VAL A 140 -2.14 -6.90 -9.85
C VAL A 140 -2.93 -6.05 -10.83
N GLY A 141 -2.44 -4.83 -11.10
CA GLY A 141 -3.04 -3.92 -12.08
C GLY A 141 -3.80 -2.75 -11.47
N GLU A 142 -3.92 -2.69 -10.15
CA GLU A 142 -4.48 -1.55 -9.42
C GLU A 142 -3.40 -0.81 -8.60
N SER A 143 -3.63 0.48 -8.37
CA SER A 143 -2.92 1.25 -7.35
C SER A 143 -3.44 0.90 -5.95
N THR A 144 -2.66 1.23 -4.92
CA THR A 144 -3.05 0.97 -3.52
C THR A 144 -4.33 1.70 -3.11
N ALA A 145 -4.59 2.88 -3.69
CA ALA A 145 -5.80 3.65 -3.42
C ALA A 145 -7.03 3.06 -4.13
N GLU A 146 -6.85 2.54 -5.36
CA GLU A 146 -7.90 1.82 -6.09
C GLU A 146 -8.28 0.53 -5.35
N GLY A 147 -7.29 -0.27 -4.94
CA GLY A 147 -7.54 -1.47 -4.14
C GLY A 147 -8.23 -1.17 -2.81
N ALA A 148 -7.80 -0.14 -2.08
CA ALA A 148 -8.46 0.27 -0.84
C ALA A 148 -9.94 0.68 -1.07
N SER A 149 -10.23 1.35 -2.19
CA SER A 149 -11.60 1.72 -2.57
C SER A 149 -12.43 0.50 -3.00
N ARG A 150 -11.83 -0.42 -3.77
CA ARG A 150 -12.45 -1.69 -4.19
C ARG A 150 -12.84 -2.53 -2.99
N GLU A 151 -11.92 -2.78 -2.06
CA GLU A 151 -12.18 -3.55 -0.83
C GLU A 151 -13.29 -2.92 0.02
N THR A 152 -13.31 -1.58 0.09
CA THR A 152 -14.39 -0.86 0.79
C THR A 152 -15.75 -1.05 0.12
N LEU A 153 -15.78 -1.07 -1.21
CA LEU A 153 -16.99 -1.36 -1.97
C LEU A 153 -17.41 -2.83 -1.80
N GLU A 154 -16.48 -3.78 -1.84
CA GLU A 154 -16.75 -5.22 -1.76
C GLU A 154 -17.24 -5.65 -0.37
N GLU A 155 -16.62 -5.15 0.70
CA GLU A 155 -16.94 -5.55 2.07
C GLU A 155 -18.12 -4.77 2.67
N ALA A 156 -18.32 -3.51 2.25
CA ALA A 156 -19.28 -2.60 2.87
C ALA A 156 -20.26 -1.94 1.90
N CYS A 157 -20.25 -2.30 0.61
CA CYS A 157 -21.06 -1.67 -0.43
C CYS A 157 -20.98 -0.13 -0.38
N ALA A 158 -19.84 0.40 0.04
CA ALA A 158 -19.65 1.80 0.37
C ALA A 158 -18.79 2.48 -0.71
N ASP A 159 -19.35 3.47 -1.38
CA ASP A 159 -18.59 4.30 -2.32
C ASP A 159 -17.86 5.42 -1.56
N VAL A 160 -16.53 5.47 -1.72
CA VAL A 160 -15.66 6.35 -0.97
C VAL A 160 -14.81 7.25 -1.85
N GLU A 161 -14.52 8.43 -1.32
CA GLU A 161 -13.47 9.32 -1.81
C GLU A 161 -12.21 9.11 -0.96
N ILE A 162 -11.11 8.70 -1.59
CA ILE A 162 -9.80 8.62 -0.93
C ILE A 162 -9.30 10.03 -0.67
N VAL A 163 -9.04 10.35 0.59
CA VAL A 163 -8.58 11.68 1.04
C VAL A 163 -7.06 11.74 1.07
N SER A 164 -6.42 10.77 1.72
CA SER A 164 -4.96 10.73 1.84
C SER A 164 -4.46 9.35 2.26
N PRO A 165 -3.19 9.00 1.98
CA PRO A 165 -2.50 7.97 2.75
C PRO A 165 -2.56 8.29 4.24
N PHE A 166 -2.62 7.27 5.10
CA PHE A 166 -2.74 7.47 6.54
C PHE A 166 -1.73 6.65 7.36
N ALA A 167 -1.75 5.33 7.23
CA ALA A 167 -0.88 4.46 8.00
C ALA A 167 -0.25 3.39 7.10
N GLN A 168 1.02 3.12 7.32
CA GLN A 168 1.70 1.93 6.79
C GLN A 168 2.17 1.10 7.98
N LEU A 169 1.74 -0.16 8.03
CA LEU A 169 2.03 -1.07 9.14
C LEU A 169 2.62 -2.37 8.60
N ASP A 170 3.88 -2.63 8.92
CA ASP A 170 4.55 -3.86 8.53
C ASP A 170 4.39 -4.92 9.62
N ILE A 171 3.99 -6.14 9.23
CA ILE A 171 3.94 -7.31 10.10
C ILE A 171 4.90 -8.38 9.55
N PRO A 172 6.23 -8.22 9.78
CA PRO A 172 7.25 -9.07 9.16
C PRO A 172 7.10 -10.55 9.49
N LEU A 173 6.62 -10.87 10.71
CA LEU A 173 6.46 -12.25 11.18
C LEU A 173 5.54 -13.09 10.28
N ILE A 174 4.51 -12.47 9.69
CA ILE A 174 3.58 -13.13 8.77
C ILE A 174 3.75 -12.68 7.32
N GLY A 175 4.75 -11.85 7.03
CA GLY A 175 5.08 -11.37 5.69
C GLY A 175 3.98 -10.52 5.06
N GLN A 176 3.39 -9.59 5.82
CA GLN A 176 2.37 -8.67 5.33
C GLN A 176 2.77 -7.20 5.56
N SER A 177 2.37 -6.33 4.65
CA SER A 177 2.46 -4.87 4.80
C SER A 177 1.09 -4.27 4.51
N TYR A 178 0.56 -3.54 5.48
CA TYR A 178 -0.74 -2.88 5.41
C TYR A 178 -0.55 -1.42 5.00
N ILE A 179 -1.36 -0.93 4.07
CA ILE A 179 -1.48 0.49 3.74
C ILE A 179 -2.93 0.90 3.93
N ILE A 180 -3.17 1.78 4.89
CA ILE A 180 -4.50 2.32 5.18
C ILE A 180 -4.58 3.75 4.67
N PHE A 181 -5.67 4.04 3.97
CA PHE A 181 -6.04 5.38 3.51
C PHE A 181 -7.12 5.97 4.41
N ARG A 182 -7.09 7.29 4.62
CA ARG A 182 -8.29 8.00 5.07
C ARG A 182 -9.21 8.18 3.89
N ALA A 183 -10.49 7.92 4.11
CA ALA A 183 -11.51 8.06 3.09
C ALA A 183 -12.78 8.67 3.68
N ARG A 184 -13.62 9.25 2.83
CA ARG A 184 -14.96 9.72 3.19
C ARG A 184 -16.01 9.01 2.37
N LEU A 185 -17.14 8.70 2.98
CA LEU A 185 -18.31 8.24 2.25
C LEU A 185 -18.75 9.33 1.26
N LYS A 186 -18.89 8.98 -0.04
CA LYS A 186 -19.45 9.89 -1.04
C LYS A 186 -20.95 10.09 -0.85
N THR A 187 -21.63 9.06 -0.34
CA THR A 187 -23.05 9.08 0.04
C THR A 187 -23.20 8.33 1.37
N PRO A 188 -24.23 8.61 2.19
CA PRO A 188 -24.41 7.94 3.48
C PRO A 188 -24.84 6.46 3.38
N ASN A 189 -24.78 5.86 2.19
CA ASN A 189 -25.22 4.50 1.93
C ASN A 189 -24.06 3.51 2.07
N PHE A 190 -24.32 2.43 2.81
CA PHE A 190 -23.44 1.27 2.95
C PHE A 190 -24.29 0.07 3.40
N SER A 191 -23.79 -1.14 3.18
CA SER A 191 -24.43 -2.39 3.59
C SER A 191 -23.41 -3.52 3.62
N PRO A 192 -23.56 -4.57 4.45
CA PRO A 192 -22.63 -5.69 4.42
C PRO A 192 -22.55 -6.33 3.04
N GLY A 193 -21.33 -6.45 2.52
CA GLY A 193 -21.02 -7.27 1.36
C GLY A 193 -21.00 -8.77 1.68
N PRO A 194 -20.66 -9.63 0.69
CA PRO A 194 -20.67 -11.08 0.86
C PRO A 194 -19.79 -11.61 2.01
N GLU A 195 -18.71 -10.89 2.32
CA GLU A 195 -17.70 -11.24 3.33
C GLU A 195 -17.93 -10.58 4.70
N SER A 196 -18.98 -9.76 4.82
CA SER A 196 -19.36 -9.06 6.05
C SER A 196 -20.68 -9.62 6.59
N LEU A 197 -20.73 -9.84 7.91
CA LEU A 197 -21.97 -10.13 8.63
C LEU A 197 -22.81 -8.86 8.79
N GLU A 198 -22.13 -7.74 9.08
CA GLU A 198 -22.73 -6.43 9.27
C GLU A 198 -21.67 -5.34 9.05
N CYS A 199 -22.15 -4.15 8.73
CA CYS A 199 -21.35 -2.93 8.69
C CYS A 199 -22.03 -1.89 9.57
N ALA A 200 -21.26 -1.11 10.32
CA ALA A 200 -21.81 -0.06 11.17
C ALA A 200 -20.85 1.11 11.32
N LEU A 201 -21.43 2.31 11.52
CA LEU A 201 -20.70 3.51 11.87
C LEU A 201 -20.61 3.62 13.39
N PHE A 202 -19.39 3.62 13.92
CA PHE A 202 -19.11 3.77 15.34
C PHE A 202 -18.62 5.18 15.62
N ALA A 203 -19.25 5.83 16.61
CA ALA A 203 -18.60 6.97 17.24
C ALA A 203 -17.33 6.48 17.96
N LEU A 204 -16.41 7.40 18.19
CA LEU A 204 -15.06 7.07 18.64
C LEU A 204 -15.05 6.34 19.99
N ASP A 205 -15.89 6.79 20.91
CA ASP A 205 -16.05 6.21 22.25
C ASP A 205 -16.83 4.89 22.25
N ASP A 206 -17.51 4.58 21.15
CA ASP A 206 -18.35 3.38 21.00
C ASP A 206 -17.62 2.24 20.26
N ILE A 207 -16.38 2.45 19.81
CA ILE A 207 -15.61 1.43 19.08
C ILE A 207 -15.39 0.21 20.00
N PRO A 208 -15.80 -1.01 19.57
CA PRO A 208 -15.69 -2.22 20.38
C PRO A 208 -14.26 -2.79 20.32
N PHE A 209 -13.29 -2.14 20.98
CA PHE A 209 -11.87 -2.49 20.90
C PHE A 209 -11.57 -3.95 21.29
N ASP A 210 -12.31 -4.52 22.24
CA ASP A 210 -12.15 -5.92 22.67
C ASP A 210 -12.66 -6.94 21.63
N SER A 211 -13.37 -6.48 20.60
CA SER A 211 -13.91 -7.28 19.52
C SER A 211 -13.31 -6.94 18.15
N LEU A 212 -12.14 -6.29 18.11
CA LEU A 212 -11.42 -6.03 16.87
C LEU A 212 -10.58 -7.23 16.42
N ALA A 213 -10.58 -7.50 15.11
CA ALA A 213 -10.01 -8.70 14.52
C ALA A 213 -8.48 -8.75 14.56
N PHE A 214 -7.82 -7.61 14.35
CA PHE A 214 -6.37 -7.57 14.13
C PHE A 214 -5.71 -6.41 14.88
N SER A 215 -4.49 -6.64 15.37
CA SER A 215 -3.69 -5.63 16.05
C SER A 215 -3.33 -4.44 15.16
N SER A 216 -3.17 -4.64 13.85
CA SER A 216 -2.95 -3.55 12.89
C SER A 216 -4.13 -2.57 12.86
N ILE A 217 -5.36 -3.07 12.98
CA ILE A 217 -6.57 -2.24 13.04
C ILE A 217 -6.62 -1.47 14.37
N ILE A 218 -6.30 -2.12 15.48
CA ILE A 218 -6.22 -1.47 16.80
C ILE A 218 -5.20 -0.31 16.77
N VAL A 219 -4.00 -0.56 16.24
CA VAL A 219 -2.96 0.47 16.11
C VAL A 219 -3.43 1.62 15.22
N THR A 220 -4.03 1.31 14.06
CA THR A 220 -4.56 2.31 13.12
C THR A 220 -5.60 3.21 13.80
N LEU A 221 -6.56 2.64 14.51
CA LEU A 221 -7.59 3.41 15.22
C LEU A 221 -6.98 4.24 16.35
N ARG A 222 -6.01 3.71 17.11
CA ARG A 222 -5.31 4.46 18.16
C ARG A 222 -4.44 5.61 17.63
N MET A 223 -4.02 5.58 16.36
CA MET A 223 -3.32 6.72 15.75
C MET A 223 -4.25 7.91 15.51
N VAL A 224 -5.54 7.65 15.28
CA VAL A 224 -6.56 8.71 15.23
C VAL A 224 -7.03 9.08 16.64
N PHE A 225 -7.06 8.10 17.56
CA PHE A 225 -7.56 8.23 18.93
C PHE A 225 -6.50 7.79 19.95
N PRO A 226 -5.46 8.62 20.21
CA PRO A 226 -4.47 8.28 21.22
C PRO A 226 -5.14 8.19 22.61
N PRO A 227 -4.78 7.20 23.44
CA PRO A 227 -5.25 7.16 24.82
C PRO A 227 -4.81 8.45 25.56
N PRO A 228 -5.57 8.87 26.59
CA PRO A 228 -5.23 10.05 27.40
C PRO A 228 -3.88 9.91 28.11
#